data_AF-A0A5C6A5T4-F1
#
_entry.id   AF-A0A5C6A5T4-F1
#
_cell.length_a   1.000
_cell.length_b   1.000
_cell.length_c   1.000
_cell.angle_alpha   90.00
_cell.angle_beta   90.00
_cell.angle_gamma   90.00
#
_symmetry.space_group_name_H-M   'P 1'
#
loop_
_entity.id
_entity.type
_entity.pdbx_description
1 polymer ?
#
loop_
_entity_poly.entity_id
_entity_poly.type
_entity_poly.pdbx_seq_one_letter_code
_entity_poly.pdbx_strand_id
1 'polypeptide(L)'
;MRLVTVTPAGRRRYLEALVPYLLRSRDVIAEHRWWVNTRNPQDLAYLHGLVDQYPDFFRLVVEPIDPQLRIGEQIWRYMRSCDEAETVYVRLDDDICYIDDGAIQRLYERRVADREPFLVLGLIVNNAICSHFYQQAGVLPTSWGVVGQDCMDEVGWKNPHFARRVHRAFLADLRAGDIGRWRGLETAFDGVRRFSVNAICWRGEDMGLVDDRWRDDVDEELFVTDDLPRRFNRPNVICSEALFGHYAFFTQRKFLEGVAPEILDAYRRIAVAADPTQATPPSPVEASRLAVRRNQGRLYWNARAVVHGAKNLLKRVDPVAPAVESADEATETRNAA
;
A
#
# COMPACT_ATOMS: atom_id res chain seq x y z
N MET A 1 -22.38 3.48 -1.15
CA MET A 1 -20.96 3.82 -1.29
C MET A 1 -20.25 2.77 -2.14
N ARG A 2 -19.28 3.18 -2.94
CA ARG A 2 -18.43 2.32 -3.77
C ARG A 2 -17.20 1.88 -2.98
N LEU A 3 -16.77 0.62 -3.10
CA LEU A 3 -15.51 0.15 -2.52
C LEU A 3 -14.41 0.12 -3.57
N VAL A 4 -13.34 0.88 -3.33
CA VAL A 4 -12.09 0.85 -4.08
C VAL A 4 -11.01 0.24 -3.22
N THR A 5 -10.23 -0.67 -3.79
CA THR A 5 -9.00 -1.12 -3.13
C THR A 5 -7.78 -0.49 -3.83
N VAL A 6 -6.73 -0.23 -3.07
CA VAL A 6 -5.51 0.40 -3.57
C VAL A 6 -4.28 -0.31 -3.02
N THR A 7 -3.21 -0.37 -3.80
CA THR A 7 -1.94 -0.96 -3.35
C THR A 7 -0.75 -0.16 -3.87
N PRO A 8 0.17 0.31 -3.00
CA PRO A 8 1.51 0.73 -3.38
C PRO A 8 2.28 -0.43 -4.00
N ALA A 9 2.20 -0.56 -5.31
CA ALA A 9 2.61 -1.74 -6.02
C ALA A 9 4.04 -1.59 -6.54
N GLY A 10 4.93 -2.48 -6.12
CA GLY A 10 6.28 -2.46 -6.67
C GLY A 10 7.02 -3.79 -6.71
N ARG A 11 6.42 -4.86 -6.17
CA ARG A 11 7.12 -6.10 -5.89
C ARG A 11 6.31 -7.29 -6.36
N ARG A 12 6.47 -7.69 -7.62
CA ARG A 12 5.72 -8.78 -8.27
C ARG A 12 5.61 -10.03 -7.40
N ARG A 13 6.70 -10.44 -6.76
CA ARG A 13 6.74 -11.65 -5.93
C ARG A 13 5.64 -11.69 -4.86
N TYR A 14 5.29 -10.54 -4.30
CA TYR A 14 4.27 -10.46 -3.27
C TYR A 14 2.88 -10.30 -3.86
N LEU A 15 2.77 -9.53 -4.95
CA LEU A 15 1.53 -9.39 -5.70
C LEU A 15 1.00 -10.72 -6.23
N GLU A 16 1.88 -11.69 -6.55
CA GLU A 16 1.47 -13.05 -6.91
C GLU A 16 0.70 -13.78 -5.78
N ALA A 17 0.86 -13.38 -4.51
CA ALA A 17 0.04 -13.87 -3.40
C ALA A 17 -1.24 -13.05 -3.20
N LEU A 18 -1.18 -11.72 -3.40
CA LEU A 18 -2.30 -10.80 -3.19
C LEU A 18 -3.39 -10.90 -4.27
N VAL A 19 -3.00 -10.99 -5.54
CA VAL A 19 -3.92 -10.92 -6.70
C VAL A 19 -5.07 -11.93 -6.62
N PRO A 20 -4.86 -13.23 -6.28
CA PRO A 20 -5.97 -14.18 -6.14
C PRO A 20 -7.05 -13.72 -5.15
N TYR A 21 -6.68 -13.11 -4.02
CA TYR A 21 -7.65 -12.62 -3.04
C TYR A 21 -8.46 -11.43 -3.58
N LEU A 22 -7.81 -10.51 -4.31
CA LEU A 22 -8.50 -9.39 -4.95
C LEU A 22 -9.50 -9.88 -6.00
N LEU A 23 -9.12 -10.86 -6.82
CA LEU A 23 -9.97 -11.41 -7.87
C LEU A 23 -11.18 -12.18 -7.32
N ARG A 24 -11.02 -12.86 -6.17
CA ARG A 24 -12.14 -13.52 -5.48
C ARG A 24 -13.11 -12.54 -4.84
N SER A 25 -12.65 -11.34 -4.50
CA SER A 25 -13.46 -10.30 -3.84
C SER A 25 -14.08 -9.30 -4.84
N ARG A 26 -14.13 -9.63 -6.14
CA ARG A 26 -14.66 -8.75 -7.21
C ARG A 26 -16.15 -8.48 -7.14
N ASP A 27 -16.89 -9.32 -6.44
CA ASP A 27 -18.29 -9.11 -6.12
C ASP A 27 -18.50 -7.95 -5.13
N VAL A 28 -17.51 -7.68 -4.28
CA VAL A 28 -17.54 -6.58 -3.29
C VAL A 28 -16.71 -5.37 -3.74
N ILE A 29 -15.58 -5.59 -4.40
CA ILE A 29 -14.65 -4.53 -4.84
C ILE A 29 -15.09 -4.02 -6.21
N ALA A 30 -15.37 -2.72 -6.32
CA ALA A 30 -15.75 -2.11 -7.60
C ALA A 30 -14.54 -1.96 -8.55
N GLU A 31 -13.38 -1.61 -8.01
CA GLU A 31 -12.11 -1.61 -8.76
C GLU A 31 -10.92 -1.72 -7.81
N HIS A 32 -9.78 -2.15 -8.35
CA HIS A 32 -8.51 -2.12 -7.66
C HIS A 32 -7.49 -1.24 -8.41
N ARG A 33 -6.85 -0.32 -7.68
CA ARG A 33 -5.87 0.63 -8.21
C ARG A 33 -4.47 0.28 -7.74
N TRP A 34 -3.62 -0.08 -8.69
CA TRP A 34 -2.19 -0.25 -8.49
C TRP A 34 -1.51 1.12 -8.54
N TRP A 35 -1.06 1.61 -7.39
CA TRP A 35 -0.19 2.79 -7.32
C TRP A 35 1.22 2.36 -7.74
N VAL A 36 1.69 2.82 -8.90
CA VAL A 36 2.92 2.32 -9.51
C VAL A 36 4.15 2.84 -8.77
N ASN A 37 4.59 2.11 -7.75
CA ASN A 37 5.65 2.48 -6.83
C ASN A 37 6.97 1.72 -7.11
N THR A 38 7.29 1.55 -8.39
CA THR A 38 8.51 0.85 -8.83
C THR A 38 9.01 1.40 -10.16
N ARG A 39 10.33 1.33 -10.34
CA ARG A 39 11.01 1.57 -11.63
C ARG A 39 11.54 0.27 -12.25
N ASN A 40 11.32 -0.87 -11.59
CA ASN A 40 11.80 -2.15 -12.09
C ASN A 40 10.98 -2.57 -13.32
N PRO A 41 11.62 -2.78 -14.49
CA PRO A 41 10.89 -3.13 -15.71
C PRO A 41 10.08 -4.43 -15.63
N GLN A 42 10.50 -5.40 -14.82
CA GLN A 42 9.80 -6.67 -14.65
C GLN A 42 8.52 -6.52 -13.82
N ASP A 43 8.58 -5.71 -12.76
CA ASP A 43 7.41 -5.41 -11.94
C ASP A 43 6.40 -4.56 -12.73
N LEU A 44 6.88 -3.57 -13.50
CA LEU A 44 6.04 -2.79 -14.41
C LEU A 44 5.36 -3.66 -15.46
N ALA A 45 6.11 -4.55 -16.12
CA ALA A 45 5.54 -5.46 -17.12
C ALA A 45 4.48 -6.40 -16.52
N TYR A 46 4.64 -6.80 -15.25
CA TYR A 46 3.66 -7.59 -14.54
C TYR A 46 2.37 -6.79 -14.25
N LEU A 47 2.49 -5.56 -13.74
CA LEU A 47 1.35 -4.68 -13.48
C LEU A 47 0.54 -4.37 -14.75
N HIS A 48 1.22 -4.07 -15.86
CA HIS A 48 0.57 -3.90 -17.16
C HIS A 48 -0.13 -5.20 -17.61
N GLY A 49 0.52 -6.35 -17.43
CA GLY A 49 -0.08 -7.65 -17.74
C GLY A 49 -1.37 -7.93 -16.95
N LEU A 50 -1.43 -7.54 -15.68
CA LEU A 50 -2.65 -7.66 -14.86
C LEU A 50 -3.80 -6.80 -15.40
N VAL A 51 -3.52 -5.54 -15.75
CA VAL A 51 -4.54 -4.65 -16.33
C VAL A 51 -4.99 -5.15 -17.70
N ASP A 52 -4.08 -5.65 -18.54
CA ASP A 52 -4.45 -6.19 -19.84
C ASP A 52 -5.27 -7.50 -19.73
N GLN A 53 -5.14 -8.23 -18.63
CA GLN A 53 -5.88 -9.47 -18.36
C GLN A 53 -7.25 -9.18 -17.72
N TYR A 54 -7.35 -8.16 -16.86
CA TYR A 54 -8.57 -7.78 -16.14
C TYR A 54 -8.84 -6.27 -16.28
N PRO A 55 -9.10 -5.77 -17.51
CA PRO A 55 -9.17 -4.33 -17.80
C PRO A 55 -10.39 -3.62 -17.21
N ASP A 56 -11.41 -4.38 -16.81
CA ASP A 56 -12.62 -3.95 -16.13
C ASP A 56 -12.42 -3.77 -14.62
N PHE A 57 -11.40 -4.40 -14.03
CA PHE A 57 -11.20 -4.45 -12.58
C PHE A 57 -9.91 -3.76 -12.12
N PHE A 58 -8.79 -3.99 -12.81
CA PHE A 58 -7.50 -3.43 -12.42
C PHE A 58 -7.19 -2.13 -13.17
N ARG A 59 -6.71 -1.11 -12.43
CA ARG A 59 -6.23 0.16 -12.99
C ARG A 59 -4.83 0.49 -12.49
N LEU A 60 -4.04 1.15 -13.35
CA LEU A 60 -2.77 1.75 -12.94
C LEU A 60 -3.00 3.22 -12.59
N VAL A 61 -2.47 3.64 -11.45
CA VAL A 61 -2.33 5.05 -11.07
C VAL A 61 -0.84 5.34 -11.03
N VAL A 62 -0.41 6.37 -11.77
CA VAL A 62 1.01 6.69 -11.95
C VAL A 62 1.25 8.11 -11.48
N GLU A 63 2.11 8.25 -10.47
CA GLU A 63 2.73 9.51 -10.09
C GLU A 63 4.20 9.48 -10.51
N PRO A 64 4.80 10.64 -10.83
CA PRO A 64 6.24 10.75 -10.93
C PRO A 64 6.91 10.21 -9.66
N ILE A 65 7.74 9.18 -9.81
CA ILE A 65 8.58 8.69 -8.72
C ILE A 65 9.74 9.68 -8.55
N ASP A 66 9.87 10.28 -7.39
CA ASP A 66 11.00 11.15 -7.05
C ASP A 66 12.05 10.36 -6.26
N PRO A 67 13.31 10.25 -6.73
CA PRO A 67 14.33 9.51 -6.00
C PRO A 67 14.78 10.18 -4.68
N GLN A 68 14.43 11.45 -4.46
CA GLN A 68 14.79 12.20 -3.24
C GLN A 68 13.77 11.99 -2.13
N LEU A 69 12.53 11.62 -2.47
CA LEU A 69 11.48 11.37 -1.49
C LEU A 69 11.68 10.03 -0.78
N ARG A 70 11.33 10.01 0.50
CA ARG A 70 11.18 8.78 1.27
C ARG A 70 9.97 8.00 0.75
N ILE A 71 9.94 6.70 1.02
CA ILE A 71 8.86 5.82 0.54
C ILE A 71 7.47 6.29 1.00
N GLY A 72 7.35 6.76 2.26
CA GLY A 72 6.10 7.27 2.81
C GLY A 72 5.61 8.53 2.10
N GLU A 73 6.52 9.46 1.79
CA GLU A 73 6.22 10.69 1.04
C GLU A 73 5.77 10.37 -0.39
N GLN A 74 6.42 9.40 -1.03
CA GLN A 74 6.03 8.96 -2.36
C GLN A 74 4.65 8.30 -2.37
N ILE A 75 4.32 7.49 -1.36
CA ILE A 75 3.01 6.84 -1.22
C ILE A 75 1.93 7.89 -0.94
N TRP A 76 2.23 8.90 -0.12
CA TRP A 76 1.30 9.98 0.17
C TRP A 76 0.80 10.71 -1.08
N ARG A 77 1.66 10.91 -2.09
CA ARG A 77 1.27 11.51 -3.38
C ARG A 77 0.12 10.79 -4.07
N TYR A 78 0.02 9.47 -3.89
CA TYR A 78 -1.09 8.66 -4.39
C TYR A 78 -2.29 8.71 -3.44
N MET A 79 -2.07 8.58 -2.14
CA MET A 79 -3.16 8.49 -1.16
C MET A 79 -3.96 9.78 -1.07
N ARG A 80 -3.31 10.95 -1.18
CA ARG A 80 -3.96 12.25 -1.05
C ARG A 80 -5.00 12.56 -2.14
N SER A 81 -4.98 11.83 -3.26
CA SER A 81 -5.95 11.95 -4.36
C SER A 81 -7.06 10.90 -4.28
N CYS A 82 -7.11 10.10 -3.22
CA CYS A 82 -8.18 9.15 -2.95
C CYS A 82 -9.25 9.82 -2.07
N ASP A 83 -9.89 10.84 -2.64
CA ASP A 83 -10.83 11.75 -1.97
C ASP A 83 -12.23 11.77 -2.60
N GLU A 84 -12.54 10.79 -3.46
CA GLU A 84 -13.84 10.72 -4.16
C GLU A 84 -15.03 10.62 -3.18
N ALA A 85 -16.06 11.42 -3.44
CA ALA A 85 -17.32 11.34 -2.70
C ALA A 85 -17.97 9.96 -2.84
N GLU A 86 -18.76 9.54 -1.84
CA GLU A 86 -19.47 8.26 -1.84
C GLU A 86 -18.56 7.03 -2.07
N THR A 87 -17.26 7.16 -1.79
CA THR A 87 -16.25 6.11 -1.99
C THR A 87 -15.57 5.75 -0.67
N VAL A 88 -15.43 4.45 -0.42
CA VAL A 88 -14.59 3.89 0.63
C VAL A 88 -13.34 3.31 -0.04
N TYR A 89 -12.18 3.64 0.49
CA TYR A 89 -10.91 3.10 0.04
C TYR A 89 -10.36 2.12 1.07
N VAL A 90 -9.83 1.00 0.60
CA VAL A 90 -9.03 0.06 1.40
C VAL A 90 -7.63 -0.04 0.79
N ARG A 91 -6.63 0.44 1.52
CA ARG A 91 -5.20 0.29 1.17
C ARG A 91 -4.68 -1.03 1.69
N LEU A 92 -4.03 -1.78 0.82
CA LEU A 92 -3.33 -3.01 1.13
C LEU A 92 -1.88 -2.86 0.69
N ASP A 93 -0.91 -3.11 1.58
CA ASP A 93 0.49 -3.24 1.18
C ASP A 93 0.64 -4.33 0.10
N ASP A 94 1.61 -4.18 -0.80
CA ASP A 94 1.85 -5.18 -1.84
C ASP A 94 2.37 -6.52 -1.28
N ASP A 95 2.81 -6.56 -0.02
CA ASP A 95 3.16 -7.75 0.75
C ASP A 95 2.13 -8.23 1.76
N ILE A 96 0.86 -7.88 1.55
CA ILE A 96 -0.25 -8.69 2.07
C ILE A 96 -0.23 -10.08 1.41
N CYS A 97 -0.07 -11.11 2.23
CA CYS A 97 0.10 -12.51 1.83
C CYS A 97 -1.11 -13.40 2.18
N TYR A 98 -2.01 -12.91 3.03
CA TYR A 98 -3.25 -13.60 3.38
C TYR A 98 -4.37 -12.59 3.59
N ILE A 99 -5.57 -12.93 3.14
CA ILE A 99 -6.81 -12.19 3.42
C ILE A 99 -7.83 -13.23 3.81
N ASP A 100 -8.38 -13.12 5.02
CA ASP A 100 -9.44 -14.01 5.47
C ASP A 100 -10.72 -13.81 4.63
N ASP A 101 -11.50 -14.88 4.44
CA ASP A 101 -12.72 -14.79 3.64
C ASP A 101 -13.69 -13.77 4.25
N GLY A 102 -14.11 -12.80 3.42
CA GLY A 102 -14.95 -11.68 3.83
C GLY A 102 -14.23 -10.58 4.64
N ALA A 103 -12.91 -10.64 4.88
CA ALA A 103 -12.21 -9.61 5.66
C ALA A 103 -12.31 -8.21 5.03
N ILE A 104 -12.19 -8.11 3.70
CA ILE A 104 -12.37 -6.84 2.97
C ILE A 104 -13.79 -6.31 3.16
N GLN A 105 -14.80 -7.19 3.05
CA GLN A 105 -16.20 -6.83 3.25
C GLN A 105 -16.45 -6.34 4.69
N ARG A 106 -15.98 -7.07 5.70
CA ARG A 106 -16.15 -6.67 7.12
C ARG A 106 -15.45 -5.35 7.43
N LEU A 107 -14.28 -5.09 6.83
CA LEU A 107 -13.59 -3.81 6.99
C LEU A 107 -14.40 -2.66 6.36
N TYR A 108 -14.93 -2.88 5.15
CA TYR A 108 -15.82 -1.94 4.46
C TYR A 108 -17.11 -1.68 5.25
N GLU A 109 -17.80 -2.73 5.69
CA GLU A 109 -19.05 -2.62 6.47
C GLU A 109 -18.84 -1.88 7.78
N ARG A 110 -17.73 -2.15 8.49
CA ARG A 110 -17.36 -1.39 9.68
C ARG A 110 -17.18 0.10 9.36
N ARG A 111 -16.51 0.43 8.25
CA ARG A 111 -16.30 1.83 7.86
C ARG A 111 -17.59 2.54 7.46
N VAL A 112 -18.53 1.83 6.84
CA VAL A 112 -19.84 2.39 6.46
C VAL A 112 -20.71 2.61 7.70
N ALA A 113 -20.71 1.65 8.63
CA ALA A 113 -21.53 1.70 9.84
C ALA A 113 -21.05 2.74 10.86
N ASP A 114 -19.73 2.91 10.98
CA ASP A 114 -19.10 3.79 11.95
C ASP A 114 -18.36 4.90 11.20
N ARG A 115 -18.79 6.16 11.35
CA ARG A 115 -18.18 7.33 10.68
C ARG A 115 -17.21 8.10 11.59
N GLU A 116 -17.20 7.81 12.89
CA GLU A 116 -16.42 8.58 13.87
C GLU A 116 -14.91 8.42 13.69
N PRO A 117 -14.32 7.20 13.62
CA PRO A 117 -12.88 7.03 13.45
C PRO A 117 -12.37 7.71 12.18
N PHE A 118 -11.12 8.20 12.18
CA PHE A 118 -10.50 8.68 10.93
C PHE A 118 -10.18 7.49 10.03
N LEU A 119 -9.47 6.47 10.55
CA LEU A 119 -9.24 5.19 9.87
C LEU A 119 -9.92 4.02 10.59
N VAL A 120 -10.31 3.02 9.80
CA VAL A 120 -10.56 1.67 10.29
C VAL A 120 -9.41 0.78 9.83
N LEU A 121 -8.70 0.18 10.77
CA LEU A 121 -7.51 -0.63 10.56
C LEU A 121 -7.90 -2.12 10.58
N GLY A 122 -7.25 -2.94 9.76
CA GLY A 122 -7.39 -4.40 9.84
C GLY A 122 -6.62 -4.99 11.03
N LEU A 123 -7.03 -6.18 11.47
CA LEU A 123 -6.22 -7.00 12.38
C LEU A 123 -5.23 -7.82 11.54
N ILE A 124 -3.93 -7.69 11.83
CA ILE A 124 -2.88 -8.14 10.92
C ILE A 124 -1.93 -9.13 11.60
N VAL A 125 -1.79 -10.34 11.04
CA VAL A 125 -0.72 -11.27 11.39
C VAL A 125 0.61 -10.68 10.93
N ASN A 126 1.61 -10.69 11.82
CA ASN A 126 2.91 -10.05 11.65
C ASN A 126 2.82 -8.50 11.49
N ASN A 127 2.14 -7.89 12.45
CA ASN A 127 2.13 -6.45 12.74
C ASN A 127 2.39 -6.27 14.25
N ALA A 128 3.24 -5.32 14.65
CA ALA A 128 3.71 -5.24 16.04
C ALA A 128 2.59 -4.98 17.05
N ILE A 129 1.75 -3.96 16.78
CA ILE A 129 0.61 -3.63 17.65
C ILE A 129 -0.41 -4.78 17.68
N CYS A 130 -0.67 -5.43 16.54
CA CYS A 130 -1.54 -6.61 16.51
C CYS A 130 -0.92 -7.79 17.28
N SER A 131 0.40 -7.98 17.19
CA SER A 131 1.15 -9.02 17.91
C SER A 131 1.10 -8.83 19.42
N HIS A 132 1.09 -7.59 19.90
CA HIS A 132 0.81 -7.28 21.30
C HIS A 132 -0.58 -7.81 21.71
N PHE A 133 -1.63 -7.52 20.95
CA PHE A 133 -2.99 -8.02 21.24
C PHE A 133 -3.10 -9.54 21.12
N TYR A 134 -2.44 -10.16 20.15
CA TYR A 134 -2.33 -11.62 20.07
C TYR A 134 -1.66 -12.23 21.32
N GLN A 135 -0.68 -11.55 21.92
CA GLN A 135 -0.08 -12.00 23.19
C GLN A 135 -1.03 -11.83 24.37
N GLN A 136 -1.73 -10.70 24.47
CA GLN A 136 -2.72 -10.49 25.53
C GLN A 136 -3.87 -11.51 25.47
N ALA A 137 -4.30 -11.88 24.27
CA ALA A 137 -5.32 -12.90 24.05
C ALA A 137 -4.81 -14.35 24.17
N GLY A 138 -3.51 -14.57 24.42
CA GLY A 138 -2.92 -15.91 24.51
C GLY A 138 -2.78 -16.65 23.18
N VAL A 139 -3.02 -15.97 22.05
CA VAL A 139 -2.85 -16.53 20.70
C VAL A 139 -1.36 -16.74 20.39
N LEU A 140 -0.52 -15.80 20.82
CA LEU A 140 0.94 -15.87 20.72
C LEU A 140 1.56 -15.96 22.11
N PRO A 141 2.57 -16.81 22.34
CA PRO A 141 3.23 -16.89 23.64
C PRO A 141 4.21 -15.73 23.85
N THR A 142 4.30 -15.23 25.08
CA THR A 142 5.30 -14.21 25.48
C THR A 142 6.72 -14.76 25.57
N SER A 143 6.88 -16.10 25.63
CA SER A 143 8.19 -16.76 25.59
C SER A 143 8.94 -16.59 24.26
N TRP A 144 8.27 -16.08 23.22
CA TRP A 144 8.92 -15.70 21.96
C TRP A 144 9.52 -14.30 21.97
N GLY A 145 9.39 -13.58 23.08
CA GLY A 145 9.71 -12.16 23.25
C GLY A 145 8.44 -11.37 23.53
N VAL A 146 8.47 -10.45 24.49
CA VAL A 146 7.32 -9.60 24.82
C VAL A 146 7.24 -8.47 23.80
N VAL A 147 6.07 -8.29 23.18
CA VAL A 147 5.82 -7.25 22.19
C VAL A 147 5.11 -6.08 22.86
N GLY A 148 5.67 -4.88 22.75
CA GLY A 148 5.03 -3.64 23.20
C GLY A 148 3.95 -3.15 22.24
N GLN A 149 3.10 -2.23 22.72
CA GLN A 149 2.09 -1.56 21.88
C GLN A 149 2.71 -0.38 21.10
N ASP A 150 3.76 -0.68 20.33
CA ASP A 150 4.50 0.26 19.48
C ASP A 150 4.65 -0.33 18.07
N CYS A 151 4.44 0.47 17.02
CA CYS A 151 4.49 -0.04 15.65
C CYS A 151 5.90 -0.40 15.16
N MET A 152 6.94 0.13 15.80
CA MET A 152 8.36 -0.10 15.51
C MET A 152 9.05 -0.96 16.60
N ASP A 153 8.26 -1.73 17.36
CA ASP A 153 8.72 -2.59 18.46
C ASP A 153 9.89 -3.52 18.08
N GLU A 154 10.84 -3.69 19.01
CA GLU A 154 12.05 -4.50 18.81
C GLU A 154 11.75 -5.97 18.50
N VAL A 155 10.63 -6.51 19.00
CA VAL A 155 10.25 -7.91 18.81
C VAL A 155 9.26 -8.02 17.64
N GLY A 156 8.14 -7.31 17.70
CA GLY A 156 7.06 -7.42 16.72
C GLY A 156 7.41 -6.87 15.34
N TRP A 157 8.24 -5.83 15.27
CA TRP A 157 8.61 -5.16 14.01
C TRP A 157 10.05 -5.44 13.57
N LYS A 158 11.04 -5.37 14.47
CA LYS A 158 12.46 -5.55 14.08
C LYS A 158 12.90 -7.00 13.96
N ASN A 159 12.38 -7.91 14.79
CA ASN A 159 12.95 -9.26 14.93
C ASN A 159 12.44 -10.24 13.86
N PRO A 160 13.27 -10.65 12.88
CA PRO A 160 12.84 -11.58 11.84
C PRO A 160 12.58 -13.01 12.34
N HIS A 161 13.19 -13.42 13.46
CA HIS A 161 12.95 -14.73 14.04
C HIS A 161 11.57 -14.81 14.69
N PHE A 162 11.11 -13.71 15.29
CA PHE A 162 9.75 -13.59 15.81
C PHE A 162 8.74 -13.67 14.66
N ALA A 163 8.92 -12.87 13.61
CA ALA A 163 8.07 -12.90 12.41
C ALA A 163 7.94 -14.32 11.82
N ARG A 164 9.05 -15.04 11.67
CA ARG A 164 9.06 -16.43 11.20
C ARG A 164 8.22 -17.35 12.10
N ARG A 165 8.30 -17.19 13.43
CA ARG A 165 7.49 -17.99 14.38
C ARG A 165 6.01 -17.67 14.26
N VAL A 166 5.66 -16.39 14.19
CA VAL A 166 4.27 -15.92 13.99
C VAL A 166 3.68 -16.51 12.71
N HIS A 167 4.37 -16.39 11.58
CA HIS A 167 3.91 -16.96 10.31
C HIS A 167 3.73 -18.48 10.38
N ARG A 168 4.67 -19.21 11.00
CA ARG A 168 4.55 -20.66 11.12
C ARG A 168 3.39 -21.08 12.02
N ALA A 169 3.16 -20.36 13.10
CA ALA A 169 2.00 -20.59 13.99
C ALA A 169 0.70 -20.35 13.23
N PHE A 170 0.57 -19.21 12.57
CA PHE A 170 -0.63 -18.88 11.80
C PHE A 170 -0.87 -19.88 10.65
N LEU A 171 0.17 -20.26 9.90
CA LEU A 171 0.06 -21.28 8.85
C LEU A 171 -0.29 -22.68 9.40
N ALA A 172 0.10 -23.01 10.63
CA ALA A 172 -0.30 -24.25 11.27
C ALA A 172 -1.80 -24.22 11.62
N ASP A 173 -2.27 -23.14 12.24
CA ASP A 173 -3.68 -22.97 12.60
C ASP A 173 -4.59 -22.88 11.35
N LEU A 174 -4.12 -22.23 10.28
CA LEU A 174 -4.76 -22.25 8.95
C LEU A 174 -5.00 -23.67 8.44
N ARG A 175 -4.00 -24.55 8.54
CA ARG A 175 -4.15 -25.94 8.09
C ARG A 175 -5.07 -26.76 9.00
N ALA A 176 -5.15 -26.39 10.27
CA ALA A 176 -6.03 -27.02 11.24
C ALA A 176 -7.48 -26.51 11.17
N GLY A 177 -7.75 -25.44 10.40
CA GLY A 177 -9.07 -24.80 10.35
C GLY A 177 -9.37 -23.90 11.55
N ASP A 178 -8.37 -23.56 12.36
CA ASP A 178 -8.52 -22.80 13.60
C ASP A 178 -8.24 -21.30 13.39
N ILE A 179 -8.97 -20.68 12.46
CA ILE A 179 -8.82 -19.25 12.14
C ILE A 179 -9.62 -18.35 13.06
N GLY A 180 -10.63 -18.91 13.74
CA GLY A 180 -11.42 -18.18 14.72
C GLY A 180 -10.57 -17.53 15.81
N ARG A 181 -9.53 -18.21 16.32
CA ARG A 181 -8.67 -17.68 17.38
C ARG A 181 -7.83 -16.47 16.99
N TRP A 182 -7.66 -16.20 15.68
CA TRP A 182 -6.90 -15.04 15.19
C TRP A 182 -7.79 -13.83 14.91
N ARG A 183 -9.11 -13.93 15.13
CA ARG A 183 -10.11 -12.88 14.91
C ARG A 183 -10.82 -12.51 16.21
N GLY A 184 -11.58 -11.41 16.17
CA GLY A 184 -12.49 -11.03 17.24
C GLY A 184 -11.79 -10.70 18.55
N LEU A 185 -10.51 -10.31 18.48
CA LEU A 185 -9.73 -9.94 19.65
C LEU A 185 -10.23 -8.63 20.27
N GLU A 186 -10.15 -8.56 21.58
CA GLU A 186 -10.24 -7.29 22.30
C GLU A 186 -8.96 -6.49 22.05
N THR A 187 -9.12 -5.27 21.53
CA THR A 187 -8.00 -4.39 21.19
C THR A 187 -8.13 -3.07 21.94
N ALA A 188 -7.45 -2.94 23.07
CA ALA A 188 -7.35 -1.67 23.80
C ALA A 188 -6.38 -0.69 23.09
N PHE A 189 -6.78 -0.23 21.90
CA PHE A 189 -6.03 0.71 21.06
C PHE A 189 -6.60 2.13 21.24
N ASP A 190 -5.74 3.11 21.50
CA ASP A 190 -6.18 4.49 21.73
C ASP A 190 -6.46 5.28 20.45
N GLY A 191 -6.11 4.73 19.28
CA GLY A 191 -6.46 5.29 17.98
C GLY A 191 -5.63 6.50 17.53
N VAL A 192 -4.67 6.96 18.34
CA VAL A 192 -3.92 8.20 18.09
C VAL A 192 -2.41 7.99 18.16
N ARG A 193 -1.95 6.76 17.97
CA ARG A 193 -0.52 6.43 17.84
C ARG A 193 -0.25 5.88 16.45
N ARG A 194 0.98 6.08 15.99
CA ARG A 194 1.46 5.50 14.73
C ARG A 194 1.15 3.99 14.68
N PHE A 195 0.60 3.57 13.55
CA PHE A 195 0.27 2.17 13.27
C PHE A 195 0.84 1.80 11.90
N SER A 196 1.37 0.58 11.74
CA SER A 196 1.86 0.16 10.43
C SER A 196 0.69 -0.09 9.47
N VAL A 197 0.60 0.69 8.39
CA VAL A 197 -0.61 0.82 7.54
C VAL A 197 -0.83 -0.37 6.59
N ASN A 198 -0.55 -1.60 7.00
CA ASN A 198 -0.54 -2.75 6.10
C ASN A 198 -1.90 -3.02 5.44
N ALA A 199 -3.00 -2.85 6.18
CA ALA A 199 -4.36 -2.93 5.70
C ALA A 199 -5.23 -1.88 6.43
N ILE A 200 -5.60 -0.80 5.75
CA ILE A 200 -6.36 0.32 6.35
C ILE A 200 -7.51 0.78 5.44
N CYS A 201 -8.51 1.42 6.04
CA CYS A 201 -9.72 1.84 5.36
C CYS A 201 -10.11 3.28 5.75
N TRP A 202 -10.49 4.09 4.75
CA TRP A 202 -10.99 5.46 4.94
C TRP A 202 -12.12 5.79 3.96
N ARG A 203 -12.84 6.89 4.21
CA ARG A 203 -13.81 7.44 3.25
C ARG A 203 -13.13 8.54 2.44
N GLY A 204 -13.39 8.59 1.13
CA GLY A 204 -12.82 9.64 0.27
C GLY A 204 -13.17 11.04 0.76
N GLU A 205 -14.42 11.25 1.20
CA GLU A 205 -14.84 12.52 1.82
C GLU A 205 -13.97 12.95 2.99
N ASP A 206 -13.50 12.02 3.84
CA ASP A 206 -12.64 12.34 4.99
C ASP A 206 -11.24 12.78 4.52
N MET A 207 -10.73 12.17 3.44
CA MET A 207 -9.48 12.60 2.80
C MET A 207 -9.64 13.96 2.12
N GLY A 208 -10.82 14.27 1.57
CA GLY A 208 -11.14 15.57 0.99
C GLY A 208 -11.14 16.73 1.99
N LEU A 209 -11.31 16.44 3.30
CA LEU A 209 -11.24 17.45 4.37
C LEU A 209 -9.82 17.82 4.79
N VAL A 210 -8.80 17.09 4.36
CA VAL A 210 -7.41 17.38 4.71
C VAL A 210 -6.99 18.69 4.03
N ASP A 211 -6.61 19.69 4.81
CA ASP A 211 -6.20 20.99 4.29
C ASP A 211 -4.92 20.88 3.47
N ASP A 212 -4.87 21.51 2.29
CA ASP A 212 -3.71 21.48 1.38
C ASP A 212 -2.40 21.89 2.07
N ARG A 213 -2.46 22.79 3.06
CA ARG A 213 -1.29 23.24 3.84
C ARG A 213 -0.67 22.14 4.71
N TRP A 214 -1.37 21.02 4.91
CA TRP A 214 -0.87 19.87 5.68
C TRP A 214 -0.36 18.74 4.79
N ARG A 215 -0.49 18.85 3.46
CA ARG A 215 -0.29 17.74 2.52
C ARG A 215 1.12 17.67 1.92
N ASP A 216 2.02 18.59 2.25
CA ASP A 216 3.33 18.64 1.60
C ASP A 216 4.38 17.80 2.34
N ASP A 217 5.03 16.89 1.60
CA ASP A 217 6.16 16.05 2.01
C ASP A 217 6.03 15.33 3.36
N VAL A 218 4.82 14.84 3.65
CA VAL A 218 4.53 14.07 4.86
C VAL A 218 4.83 12.58 4.68
N ASP A 219 5.27 11.92 5.76
CA ASP A 219 5.32 10.45 5.82
C ASP A 219 3.88 9.91 5.94
N GLU A 220 3.38 9.25 4.89
CA GLU A 220 1.99 8.76 4.82
C GLU A 220 1.57 8.02 6.10
N GLU A 221 2.35 7.05 6.54
CA GLU A 221 2.01 6.19 7.67
C GLU A 221 1.87 7.01 8.96
N LEU A 222 2.86 7.84 9.28
CA LEU A 222 2.78 8.70 10.46
C LEU A 222 1.62 9.69 10.36
N PHE A 223 1.46 10.32 9.21
CA PHE A 223 0.47 11.38 9.00
C PHE A 223 -0.97 10.86 9.17
N VAL A 224 -1.30 9.73 8.53
CA VAL A 224 -2.68 9.22 8.54
C VAL A 224 -3.04 8.46 9.82
N THR A 225 -2.05 7.93 10.55
CA THR A 225 -2.31 7.12 11.76
C THR A 225 -2.12 7.87 13.07
N ASP A 226 -1.35 8.97 13.08
CA ASP A 226 -1.08 9.76 14.29
C ASP A 226 -1.60 11.20 14.14
N ASP A 227 -1.11 11.93 13.14
CA ASP A 227 -1.39 13.37 13.02
C ASP A 227 -2.86 13.68 12.69
N LEU A 228 -3.41 13.09 11.63
CA LEU A 228 -4.79 13.36 11.19
C LEU A 228 -5.85 12.96 12.23
N PRO A 229 -5.80 11.78 12.86
CA PRO A 229 -6.71 11.41 13.94
C PRO A 229 -6.71 12.42 15.10
N ARG A 230 -5.54 12.95 15.48
CA ARG A 230 -5.43 13.99 16.52
C ARG A 230 -6.01 15.31 16.05
N ARG A 231 -5.68 15.76 14.84
CA ARG A 231 -6.16 17.03 14.27
C ARG A 231 -7.68 17.08 14.15
N PHE A 232 -8.28 15.96 13.71
CA PHE A 232 -9.73 15.85 13.57
C PHE A 232 -10.44 15.41 14.85
N ASN A 233 -9.71 15.07 15.92
CA ASN A 233 -10.24 14.44 17.13
C ASN A 233 -11.10 13.19 16.80
N ARG A 234 -10.58 12.36 15.91
CA ARG A 234 -11.23 11.15 15.36
C ARG A 234 -10.28 9.95 15.48
N PRO A 235 -10.12 9.37 16.68
CA PRO A 235 -9.21 8.24 16.90
C PRO A 235 -9.49 7.06 15.96
N ASN A 236 -8.43 6.44 15.45
CA ASN A 236 -8.52 5.23 14.64
C ASN A 236 -9.03 4.04 15.46
N VAL A 237 -9.61 3.06 14.77
CA VAL A 237 -10.06 1.81 15.40
C VAL A 237 -9.57 0.59 14.64
N ILE A 238 -9.36 -0.51 15.34
CA ILE A 238 -9.07 -1.81 14.72
C ILE A 238 -10.39 -2.56 14.55
N CYS A 239 -10.65 -3.06 13.35
CA CYS A 239 -11.72 -4.01 13.08
C CYS A 239 -11.17 -5.42 13.29
N SER A 240 -11.32 -5.96 14.51
CA SER A 240 -10.75 -7.25 14.91
C SER A 240 -11.33 -8.46 14.14
N GLU A 241 -12.47 -8.28 13.47
CA GLU A 241 -13.07 -9.27 12.57
C GLU A 241 -12.42 -9.30 11.18
N ALA A 242 -11.74 -8.24 10.76
CA ALA A 242 -11.11 -8.12 9.45
C ALA A 242 -9.63 -8.55 9.52
N LEU A 243 -9.38 -9.86 9.32
CA LEU A 243 -8.06 -10.47 9.44
C LEU A 243 -7.28 -10.47 8.13
N PHE A 244 -6.04 -10.02 8.21
CA PHE A 244 -5.06 -10.00 7.12
C PHE A 244 -3.74 -10.61 7.59
N GLY A 245 -2.89 -11.04 6.65
CA GLY A 245 -1.51 -11.43 6.93
C GLY A 245 -0.54 -10.58 6.12
N HIS A 246 0.42 -9.96 6.79
CA HIS A 246 1.47 -9.16 6.17
C HIS A 246 2.80 -9.92 6.20
N TYR A 247 3.49 -10.04 5.07
CA TYR A 247 4.65 -10.93 4.96
C TYR A 247 5.90 -10.40 5.67
N ALA A 248 6.31 -9.15 5.43
CA ALA A 248 7.59 -8.68 5.98
C ALA A 248 7.78 -7.16 6.00
N PHE A 249 8.06 -6.63 7.19
CA PHE A 249 8.68 -5.31 7.30
C PHE A 249 10.08 -5.32 6.68
N PHE A 250 10.60 -4.14 6.31
CA PHE A 250 11.92 -4.06 5.66
C PHE A 250 13.05 -4.66 6.52
N THR A 251 12.94 -4.54 7.85
CA THR A 251 13.82 -5.13 8.86
C THR A 251 13.81 -6.66 8.85
N GLN A 252 12.66 -7.26 8.53
CA GLN A 252 12.46 -8.71 8.53
C GLN A 252 12.76 -9.34 7.16
N ARG A 253 12.58 -8.56 6.09
CA ARG A 253 12.49 -9.03 4.70
C ARG A 253 13.67 -9.86 4.26
N LYS A 254 14.90 -9.34 4.42
CA LYS A 254 16.12 -10.04 3.95
C LYS A 254 16.23 -11.43 4.57
N PHE A 255 15.89 -11.56 5.85
CA PHE A 255 15.92 -12.86 6.53
C PHE A 255 14.81 -13.78 6.04
N LEU A 256 13.55 -13.32 5.98
CA LEU A 256 12.44 -14.16 5.57
C LEU A 256 12.61 -14.66 4.13
N GLU A 257 13.02 -13.79 3.21
CA GLU A 257 13.29 -14.18 1.82
C GLU A 257 14.48 -15.14 1.67
N GLY A 258 15.54 -14.97 2.47
CA GLY A 258 16.75 -15.79 2.35
C GLY A 258 16.70 -17.11 3.13
N VAL A 259 16.03 -17.12 4.28
CA VAL A 259 16.09 -18.20 5.28
C VAL A 259 14.77 -18.92 5.45
N ALA A 260 13.64 -18.28 5.16
CA ALA A 260 12.32 -18.88 5.26
C ALA A 260 11.42 -18.65 4.02
N PRO A 261 11.93 -18.79 2.78
CA PRO A 261 11.16 -18.51 1.56
C PRO A 261 9.92 -19.41 1.44
N GLU A 262 9.92 -20.58 2.08
CA GLU A 262 8.80 -21.52 2.08
C GLU A 262 7.51 -20.92 2.67
N ILE A 263 7.63 -19.87 3.49
CA ILE A 263 6.48 -19.17 4.08
C ILE A 263 5.67 -18.47 3.00
N LEU A 264 6.32 -17.69 2.13
CA LEU A 264 5.62 -17.00 1.05
C LEU A 264 5.02 -18.01 0.05
N ASP A 265 5.73 -19.09 -0.23
CA ASP A 265 5.23 -20.16 -1.11
C ASP A 265 4.04 -20.91 -0.50
N ALA A 266 3.97 -21.03 0.83
CA ALA A 266 2.78 -21.55 1.51
C ALA A 266 1.59 -20.61 1.32
N TYR A 267 1.77 -19.31 1.52
CA TYR A 267 0.69 -18.33 1.31
C TYR A 267 0.20 -18.27 -0.13
N ARG A 268 1.11 -18.30 -1.11
CA ARG A 268 0.75 -18.36 -2.54
C ARG A 268 -0.10 -19.58 -2.87
N ARG A 269 0.27 -20.76 -2.34
CA ARG A 269 -0.52 -21.99 -2.53
C ARG A 269 -1.92 -21.87 -1.92
N ILE A 270 -2.03 -21.29 -0.72
CA ILE A 270 -3.34 -21.03 -0.08
C ILE A 270 -4.16 -20.05 -0.93
N ALA A 271 -3.54 -18.98 -1.42
CA ALA A 271 -4.18 -17.97 -2.24
C ALA A 271 -4.78 -18.56 -3.53
N VAL A 272 -4.07 -19.48 -4.19
CA VAL A 272 -4.54 -20.16 -5.41
C VAL A 272 -5.54 -21.27 -5.11
N ALA A 273 -5.31 -22.08 -4.07
CA ALA A 273 -6.20 -23.20 -3.73
C ALA A 273 -7.62 -22.77 -3.36
N ALA A 274 -7.78 -21.56 -2.83
CA ALA A 274 -9.08 -20.95 -2.55
C ALA A 274 -9.82 -20.45 -3.81
N ASP A 275 -9.19 -20.48 -5.00
CA ASP A 275 -9.80 -20.11 -6.29
C ASP A 275 -9.87 -21.34 -7.23
N PRO A 276 -11.01 -22.07 -7.29
CA PRO A 276 -11.15 -23.24 -8.16
C PRO A 276 -11.03 -22.90 -9.65
N THR A 277 -11.12 -21.63 -10.05
CA THR A 277 -11.07 -21.18 -11.45
C THR A 277 -9.64 -20.96 -11.97
N GLN A 278 -8.62 -21.00 -11.11
CA GLN A 278 -7.20 -20.79 -11.45
C GLN A 278 -6.32 -22.04 -11.39
N ALA A 279 -6.88 -23.23 -11.17
CA ALA A 279 -6.10 -24.47 -11.06
C ALA A 279 -5.44 -24.94 -12.37
N THR A 280 -5.62 -24.23 -13.49
CA THR A 280 -4.98 -24.60 -14.77
C THR A 280 -3.85 -23.62 -15.07
N PRO A 281 -2.59 -24.06 -15.22
CA PRO A 281 -1.53 -23.18 -15.72
C PRO A 281 -1.95 -22.60 -17.08
N PRO A 282 -1.56 -21.34 -17.39
CA PRO A 282 -1.92 -20.71 -18.66
C PRO A 282 -1.48 -21.63 -19.80
N SER A 283 -2.36 -21.82 -20.77
CA SER A 283 -2.04 -22.60 -21.96
C SER A 283 -0.74 -22.07 -22.60
N PRO A 284 0.03 -22.88 -23.34
CA PRO A 284 1.24 -22.40 -24.03
C PRO A 284 1.00 -21.13 -24.86
N VAL A 285 -0.21 -20.99 -25.42
CA VAL A 285 -0.65 -19.81 -26.17
C VAL A 285 -0.81 -18.58 -25.27
N GLU A 286 -1.43 -18.73 -24.10
CA GLU A 286 -1.56 -17.65 -23.12
C GLU A 286 -0.21 -17.25 -22.53
N ALA A 287 0.66 -18.22 -22.25
CA ALA A 287 2.03 -17.98 -21.80
C ALA A 287 2.84 -17.20 -22.85
N SER A 288 2.72 -17.55 -24.13
CA SER A 288 3.32 -16.78 -25.23
C SER A 288 2.71 -15.38 -25.38
N ARG A 289 1.38 -15.23 -25.25
CA ARG A 289 0.73 -13.91 -25.27
C ARG A 289 1.19 -13.03 -24.11
N LEU A 290 1.32 -13.59 -22.91
CA LEU A 290 1.89 -12.91 -21.74
C LEU A 290 3.34 -12.51 -21.98
N ALA A 291 4.16 -13.37 -22.60
CA ALA A 291 5.54 -13.04 -22.96
C ALA A 291 5.63 -11.90 -24.01
N VAL A 292 4.74 -11.90 -25.01
CA VAL A 292 4.66 -10.82 -26.01
C VAL A 292 4.19 -9.52 -25.38
N ARG A 293 3.16 -9.54 -24.53
CA ARG A 293 2.68 -8.37 -23.78
C ARG A 293 3.77 -7.81 -22.85
N ARG A 294 4.54 -8.67 -22.19
CA ARG A 294 5.73 -8.28 -21.40
C ARG A 294 6.76 -7.52 -22.24
N ASN A 295 7.03 -7.98 -23.46
CA ASN A 295 7.94 -7.29 -24.37
C ASN A 295 7.38 -5.96 -24.89
N GLN A 296 6.08 -5.90 -25.20
CA GLN A 296 5.41 -4.68 -25.64
C GLN A 296 5.34 -3.62 -24.54
N GLY A 297 5.02 -4.01 -23.31
CA GLY A 297 5.07 -3.09 -22.15
C GLY A 297 6.45 -2.50 -21.93
N ARG A 298 7.51 -3.32 -22.07
CA ARG A 298 8.91 -2.87 -22.00
C ARG A 298 9.25 -1.84 -23.10
N LEU A 299 8.78 -2.07 -24.32
CA LEU A 299 8.98 -1.16 -25.46
C LEU A 299 8.20 0.14 -25.31
N TYR A 300 6.94 0.08 -24.86
CA TYR A 300 6.10 1.25 -24.63
C TYR A 300 6.69 2.18 -23.57
N TRP A 301 7.24 1.62 -22.49
CA TRP A 301 7.91 2.40 -21.45
C TRP A 301 9.20 3.04 -21.96
N ASN A 302 10.02 2.32 -22.72
CA ASN A 302 11.22 2.89 -23.35
C ASN A 302 10.86 4.05 -24.28
N ALA A 303 9.80 3.92 -25.08
CA ALA A 303 9.32 5.00 -25.94
C ALA A 303 8.82 6.21 -25.14
N ARG A 304 8.06 6.00 -24.06
CA ARG A 304 7.57 7.11 -23.21
C ARG A 304 8.68 7.79 -22.42
N ALA A 305 9.67 7.04 -21.92
CA ALA A 305 10.83 7.59 -21.24
C ALA A 305 11.68 8.48 -22.17
N VAL A 306 11.85 8.06 -23.43
CA VAL A 306 12.51 8.87 -24.47
C VAL A 306 11.72 10.15 -24.77
N VAL A 307 10.39 10.07 -24.90
CA VAL A 307 9.53 11.24 -25.14
C VAL A 307 9.54 12.22 -23.95
N HIS A 308 9.55 11.72 -22.71
CA HIS A 308 9.65 12.58 -21.52
C HIS A 308 11.05 13.20 -21.37
N GLY A 309 12.11 12.46 -21.68
CA GLY A 309 13.48 12.99 -21.71
C GLY A 309 13.67 14.08 -22.77
N ALA A 310 13.12 13.89 -23.97
CA ALA A 310 13.17 14.88 -25.06
C ALA A 310 12.41 16.17 -24.72
N LYS A 311 11.24 16.07 -24.06
CA LYS A 311 10.49 17.25 -23.59
C LYS A 311 11.24 18.05 -22.51
N ASN A 312 12.06 17.40 -21.70
CA ASN A 312 12.88 18.06 -20.68
C ASN A 312 14.16 18.70 -21.25
N LEU A 313 14.73 18.16 -22.34
CA LEU A 313 15.82 18.82 -23.07
C LEU A 313 15.34 20.08 -23.80
N LEU A 314 14.14 20.04 -24.39
CA LEU A 314 13.54 21.20 -25.08
C LEU A 314 13.16 22.35 -24.13
N LYS A 315 12.96 22.07 -22.84
CA LYS A 315 12.75 23.10 -21.79
C LYS A 315 14.04 23.69 -21.22
N ARG A 316 15.21 23.15 -21.56
CA ARG A 316 16.52 23.63 -21.09
C ARG A 316 17.28 24.47 -22.12
N VAL A 317 16.69 24.70 -23.29
CA VAL A 317 17.24 25.57 -24.32
C VAL A 317 16.34 26.79 -24.43
N ASP A 318 16.49 27.73 -23.50
CA ASP A 318 16.00 29.10 -23.72
C ASP A 318 16.96 29.81 -24.69
N PRO A 319 16.44 30.58 -25.66
CA PRO A 319 17.27 31.30 -26.62
C PRO A 319 17.99 32.45 -25.93
N VAL A 320 19.32 32.48 -26.03
CA VAL A 320 20.13 33.63 -25.63
C VAL A 320 19.75 34.82 -26.51
N ALA A 321 19.04 35.80 -25.95
CA ALA A 321 18.81 37.09 -26.59
C ALA A 321 20.03 38.02 -26.36
N PRO A 322 20.44 38.81 -27.36
CA PRO A 322 21.65 39.63 -27.26
C PRO A 322 21.40 40.88 -26.41
N ALA A 323 22.42 41.26 -25.63
CA ALA A 323 22.43 42.48 -24.82
C ALA A 323 22.45 43.73 -25.72
N VAL A 324 21.61 44.71 -25.38
CA VAL A 324 21.62 46.06 -25.98
C VAL A 324 21.94 47.06 -24.87
N GLU A 325 23.10 47.70 -24.98
CA GLU A 325 23.50 48.91 -24.25
C GLU A 325 23.01 50.16 -24.98
N SER A 326 22.38 51.09 -24.27
CA SER A 326 22.42 52.56 -24.50
C SER A 326 21.50 53.23 -23.45
N ALA A 327 22.04 53.95 -22.46
CA ALA A 327 22.38 55.37 -22.47
C ALA A 327 21.16 56.28 -22.27
N ASP A 328 20.98 56.75 -21.03
CA ASP A 328 20.09 57.87 -20.68
C ASP A 328 20.96 59.03 -20.18
N GLU A 329 20.81 60.19 -20.82
CA GLU A 329 21.44 61.45 -20.45
C GLU A 329 20.38 62.57 -20.35
N ALA A 330 20.43 63.30 -19.22
CA ALA A 330 19.89 64.64 -18.92
C ALA A 330 18.34 64.83 -18.83
N THR A 331 17.76 65.66 -17.94
CA THR A 331 18.23 66.99 -17.45
C THR A 331 17.48 67.47 -16.17
N GLU A 332 18.19 68.28 -15.36
CA GLU A 332 17.78 69.50 -14.61
C GLU A 332 16.89 69.51 -13.32
N THR A 333 17.60 69.72 -12.19
CA THR A 333 17.50 70.82 -11.18
C THR A 333 16.15 71.40 -10.71
N ARG A 334 15.93 71.41 -9.38
CA ARG A 334 15.78 72.66 -8.57
C ARG A 334 15.80 72.48 -7.04
N ASN A 335 16.69 73.28 -6.45
CA ASN A 335 16.68 74.03 -5.19
C ASN A 335 16.80 73.37 -3.80
N ALA A 336 17.79 73.92 -3.10
CA ALA A 336 18.23 73.69 -1.73
C ALA A 336 17.44 74.50 -0.69
N ALA A 337 17.38 73.97 0.53
CA ALA A 337 17.81 74.63 1.76
C ALA A 337 18.14 73.55 2.80
#